data_AF-A0A257VMW8-F1
#
_entry.id   AF-A0A257VMW8-F1
#
_cell.length_a   1.000
_cell.length_b   1.000
_cell.length_c   1.000
_cell.angle_alpha   90.00
_cell.angle_beta   90.00
_cell.angle_gamma   90.00
#
_symmetry.space_group_name_H-M   'P 1'
#
loop_
_entity.id
_entity.type
_entity.pdbx_description
1 polymer ?
#
loop_
_entity_poly.entity_id
_entity_poly.type
_entity_poly.pdbx_seq_one_letter_code
_entity_poly.pdbx_strand_id
1 'polypeptide(L)'
;MDNITHSLTGVMLSRAGLNKWCPRATLLQVLCANIPDGDSVTLLLGSVGYLDYHRHITHALVAAPIMALLPVLFVRWLERGKPFAWGSAMAAGTLGVLIHLFMDYWNNYGIRLLLPFSNEWFALDGVFVVDAWILAVLGLALAAPWLSRLVGSEIGSQKKSTGQGWAIFALLFLMVWTGGRVVLHQRAIETLSARRFAGQEPLRVAAWPTPFNPFRWTGYVSTETFWRLQDVNLGQTFDPDAGRTYYKPTDATRINAAKRTPEAQGFLRFSQYPVWRMIPVTEPEGGVAVEGVDVRFGTPEEGRFQVRVVLDQNSQVVSSKFTYGTFKR
;
A
#
# COMPACT_ATOMS: atom_id res chain seq x y z
N MET A 1 1.80 0.51 -4.36
CA MET A 1 2.44 -0.66 -4.97
C MET A 1 3.93 -0.53 -4.77
N ASP A 2 4.68 -1.61 -4.98
CA ASP A 2 6.13 -1.54 -4.87
C ASP A 2 6.78 -0.78 -6.03
N ASN A 3 7.99 -0.28 -5.79
CA ASN A 3 8.78 0.54 -6.71
C ASN A 3 9.11 -0.16 -8.03
N ILE A 4 9.19 -1.50 -8.05
CA ILE A 4 9.44 -2.26 -9.29
C ILE A 4 8.19 -2.18 -10.16
N THR A 5 7.01 -2.43 -9.59
CA THR A 5 5.73 -2.28 -10.29
C THR A 5 5.56 -0.86 -10.86
N HIS A 6 5.82 0.18 -10.06
CA HIS A 6 5.78 1.58 -10.52
C HIS A 6 6.74 1.86 -11.68
N SER A 7 7.99 1.39 -11.56
CA SER A 7 9.01 1.56 -12.60
C SER A 7 8.61 0.87 -13.90
N LEU A 8 8.12 -0.37 -13.82
CA LEU A 8 7.69 -1.12 -15.00
C LEU A 8 6.47 -0.48 -15.67
N THR A 9 5.49 0.00 -14.90
CA THR A 9 4.37 0.78 -15.43
C THR A 9 4.85 2.04 -16.15
N GLY A 10 5.80 2.78 -15.58
CA GLY A 10 6.43 3.94 -16.23
C GLY A 10 7.11 3.59 -17.55
N VAL A 11 7.80 2.45 -17.62
CA VAL A 11 8.35 1.93 -18.88
C VAL A 11 7.25 1.60 -19.89
N MET A 12 6.15 0.98 -19.46
CA MET A 12 5.02 0.67 -20.35
C MET A 12 4.33 1.94 -20.87
N LEU A 13 4.10 2.94 -20.02
CA LEU A 13 3.57 4.25 -20.44
C LEU A 13 4.45 4.89 -21.52
N SER A 14 5.77 4.83 -21.32
CA SER A 14 6.73 5.32 -22.30
C SER A 14 6.66 4.58 -23.63
N ARG A 15 6.65 3.24 -23.61
CA ARG A 15 6.59 2.39 -24.81
C ARG A 15 5.25 2.47 -25.53
N ALA A 16 4.16 2.72 -24.80
CA ALA A 16 2.81 2.83 -25.37
C ALA A 16 2.64 4.09 -26.24
N GLY A 17 3.39 5.17 -25.95
CA GLY A 17 3.40 6.35 -26.82
C GLY A 17 4.07 7.61 -26.27
N LEU A 18 4.31 7.71 -24.95
CA LEU A 18 4.90 8.94 -24.36
C LEU A 18 6.35 9.18 -24.83
N ASN A 19 7.04 8.16 -25.36
CA ASN A 19 8.34 8.31 -26.01
C ASN A 19 8.35 9.29 -27.19
N LYS A 20 7.19 9.60 -27.77
CA LYS A 20 7.06 10.59 -28.85
C LYS A 20 6.94 12.03 -28.34
N TRP A 21 6.67 12.22 -27.04
CA TRP A 21 6.28 13.53 -26.48
C TRP A 21 7.45 14.30 -25.87
N CYS A 22 8.48 13.61 -25.36
CA CYS A 22 9.64 14.26 -24.78
C CYS A 22 10.92 13.41 -24.91
N PRO A 23 12.11 14.03 -24.97
CA PRO A 23 13.38 13.32 -24.90
C PRO A 23 13.49 12.49 -23.62
N ARG A 24 14.08 11.30 -23.71
CA ARG A 24 14.26 10.37 -22.59
C ARG A 24 12.98 10.07 -21.80
N ALA A 25 11.83 10.03 -22.47
CA ALA A 25 10.54 9.78 -21.82
C ALA A 25 10.55 8.55 -20.89
N THR A 26 11.24 7.47 -21.24
CA THR A 26 11.33 6.28 -20.38
C THR A 26 12.00 6.59 -19.05
N LEU A 27 13.14 7.29 -19.08
CA LEU A 27 13.82 7.73 -17.86
C LEU A 27 12.93 8.67 -17.05
N LEU A 28 12.30 9.65 -17.73
CA LEU A 28 11.39 10.59 -17.07
C LEU A 28 10.25 9.86 -16.37
N GLN A 29 9.59 8.90 -17.05
CA GLN A 29 8.48 8.13 -16.48
C GLN A 29 8.92 7.28 -15.29
N VAL A 30 10.08 6.61 -15.36
CA VAL A 30 10.58 5.82 -14.22
C VAL A 30 10.88 6.72 -13.02
N LEU A 31 11.51 7.87 -13.23
CA LEU A 31 11.79 8.82 -12.16
C LEU A 31 10.49 9.39 -11.56
N CYS A 32 9.56 9.84 -12.40
CA CYS A 32 8.27 10.37 -11.94
C CYS A 32 7.39 9.32 -11.26
N ALA A 33 7.47 8.05 -11.67
CA ALA A 33 6.72 6.97 -11.04
C ALA A 33 7.28 6.58 -9.66
N ASN A 34 8.50 7.01 -9.29
CA ASN A 34 9.12 6.67 -7.99
C ASN A 34 9.40 7.89 -7.11
N ILE A 35 9.32 9.11 -7.65
CA ILE A 35 9.63 10.32 -6.86
C ILE A 35 8.71 10.49 -5.61
N PRO A 36 7.43 10.07 -5.59
CA PRO A 36 6.62 10.15 -4.37
C PRO A 36 7.17 9.30 -3.21
N ASP A 37 7.68 8.10 -3.50
CA ASP A 37 8.29 7.18 -2.53
C ASP A 37 9.66 7.67 -2.00
N GLY A 38 10.18 8.76 -2.55
CA GLY A 38 11.34 9.47 -2.02
C GLY A 38 11.15 9.96 -0.58
N ASP A 39 9.91 9.95 -0.07
CA ASP A 39 9.59 10.17 1.34
C ASP A 39 10.24 9.15 2.30
N SER A 40 10.78 8.05 1.79
CA SER A 40 11.60 7.09 2.55
C SER A 40 12.80 7.74 3.24
N VAL A 41 13.25 8.92 2.76
CA VAL A 41 14.26 9.75 3.44
C VAL A 41 13.85 10.12 4.87
N THR A 42 12.55 10.17 5.17
CA THR A 42 12.03 10.47 6.51
C THR A 42 12.30 9.36 7.53
N LEU A 43 12.84 8.21 7.11
CA LEU A 43 13.45 7.22 8.01
C LEU A 43 14.58 7.79 8.86
N LEU A 44 15.26 8.84 8.38
CA LEU A 44 16.26 9.59 9.16
C LEU A 44 15.66 10.30 10.38
N LEU A 45 14.34 10.50 10.43
CA LEU A 45 13.62 11.07 11.58
C LEU A 45 13.20 10.01 12.61
N GLY A 46 13.66 8.76 12.44
CA GLY A 46 13.30 7.62 13.28
C GLY A 46 12.00 6.94 12.83
N SER A 47 11.67 5.83 13.49
CA SER A 47 10.57 4.96 13.05
C SER A 47 9.19 5.62 13.12
N VAL A 48 8.93 6.43 14.14
CA VAL A 48 7.65 7.17 14.24
C VAL A 48 7.59 8.29 13.20
N GLY A 49 8.71 9.00 12.98
CA GLY A 49 8.78 10.03 11.95
C GLY A 49 8.53 9.47 10.55
N TYR A 50 9.15 8.34 10.21
CA TYR A 50 8.85 7.65 8.95
C TYR A 50 7.39 7.24 8.87
N LEU A 51 6.81 6.69 9.93
CA LEU A 51 5.40 6.29 9.94
C LEU A 51 4.45 7.46 9.68
N ASP A 52 4.75 8.62 10.25
CA ASP A 52 3.94 9.83 10.08
C ASP A 52 4.04 10.40 8.67
N TYR A 53 5.26 10.47 8.11
CA TYR A 53 5.55 11.14 6.84
C TYR A 53 5.50 10.24 5.60
N HIS A 54 5.58 8.92 5.76
CA HIS A 54 5.45 8.01 4.64
C HIS A 54 4.04 8.10 4.04
N ARG A 55 3.98 8.32 2.74
CA ARG A 55 2.74 8.57 1.97
C ARG A 55 1.96 9.83 2.39
N HIS A 56 2.69 10.83 2.87
CA HIS A 56 2.16 12.12 3.27
C HIS A 56 2.08 13.09 2.06
N ILE A 57 2.72 14.26 2.15
CA ILE A 57 2.54 15.35 1.17
C ILE A 57 3.06 14.99 -0.24
N THR A 58 4.04 14.09 -0.32
CA THR A 58 4.57 13.56 -1.59
C THR A 58 3.53 12.79 -2.39
N HIS A 59 2.49 12.29 -1.71
CA HIS A 59 1.38 11.54 -2.31
C HIS A 59 0.09 12.36 -2.41
N ALA A 60 0.16 13.68 -2.20
CA ALA A 60 -0.98 14.57 -2.36
C ALA A 60 -1.22 14.89 -3.84
N LEU A 61 -2.48 14.93 -4.26
CA LEU A 61 -2.85 15.23 -5.65
C LEU A 61 -2.33 16.61 -6.09
N VAL A 62 -2.43 17.61 -5.22
CA VAL A 62 -1.93 18.97 -5.49
C VAL A 62 -0.41 19.06 -5.59
N ALA A 63 0.32 18.12 -5.00
CA ALA A 63 1.78 18.08 -5.08
C ALA A 63 2.28 17.45 -6.38
N ALA A 64 1.43 16.74 -7.14
CA ALA A 64 1.88 15.94 -8.29
C ALA A 64 2.72 16.72 -9.34
N PRO A 65 2.34 17.96 -9.75
CA PRO A 65 3.17 18.75 -10.67
C PRO A 65 4.52 19.16 -10.05
N ILE A 66 4.54 19.45 -8.74
CA ILE A 66 5.76 19.84 -8.02
C ILE A 66 6.70 18.63 -7.91
N MET A 67 6.15 17.45 -7.61
CA MET A 67 6.91 16.20 -7.56
C MET A 67 7.53 15.87 -8.93
N ALA A 68 6.82 16.13 -10.03
CA ALA A 68 7.32 15.92 -11.39
C ALA A 68 8.43 16.90 -11.79
N LEU A 69 8.49 18.10 -11.19
CA LEU A 69 9.44 19.14 -11.57
C LEU A 69 10.90 18.67 -11.41
N LEU A 70 11.24 17.98 -10.32
CA LEU A 70 12.61 17.52 -10.08
C LEU A 70 13.12 16.54 -11.16
N PRO A 71 12.40 15.44 -11.48
CA PRO A 71 12.73 14.59 -12.64
C PRO A 71 12.82 15.35 -13.96
N VAL A 72 11.92 16.30 -14.22
CA VAL A 72 11.93 17.10 -15.46
C VAL A 72 13.19 17.96 -15.54
N LEU A 73 13.56 18.64 -14.46
CA LEU A 73 14.80 19.43 -14.39
C LEU A 73 16.04 18.56 -14.58
N PHE A 74 16.05 17.35 -14.03
CA PHE A 74 17.13 16.40 -14.23
C PHE A 74 17.24 15.94 -15.70
N VAL A 75 16.12 15.62 -16.35
CA VAL A 75 16.13 15.27 -17.78
C VAL A 75 16.52 16.48 -18.65
N ARG A 76 16.07 17.69 -18.29
CA ARG A 76 16.51 18.94 -18.94
C ARG A 76 18.02 19.15 -18.84
N TRP A 77 18.59 18.87 -17.67
CA TRP A 77 20.03 18.93 -17.41
C TRP A 77 20.80 17.94 -18.30
N LEU A 78 20.28 16.73 -18.47
CA LEU A 78 20.86 15.73 -19.35
C LEU A 78 20.77 16.08 -20.85
N GLU A 79 19.79 16.91 -21.23
CA GLU A 79 19.57 17.42 -22.59
C GLU A 79 20.02 18.90 -22.75
N ARG A 80 21.03 19.31 -21.99
CA ARG A 80 21.68 20.63 -22.15
C ARG A 80 22.13 20.83 -23.60
N GLY A 81 21.92 22.05 -24.11
CA GLY A 81 22.28 22.43 -25.48
C GLY A 81 21.29 22.00 -26.58
N LYS A 82 20.18 21.35 -26.26
CA LYS A 82 19.13 20.97 -27.23
C LYS A 82 17.79 21.67 -26.92
N PRO A 83 16.91 21.85 -27.93
CA PRO A 83 15.53 22.25 -27.70
C PRO A 83 14.85 21.28 -26.73
N PHE A 84 14.09 21.81 -25.77
CA PHE A 84 13.42 21.01 -24.75
C PHE A 84 11.93 21.38 -24.68
N ALA A 85 11.07 20.38 -24.91
CA ALA A 85 9.62 20.54 -24.88
C ALA A 85 9.11 20.57 -23.43
N TRP A 86 9.27 21.72 -22.75
CA TRP A 86 8.92 21.88 -21.34
C TRP A 86 7.48 21.49 -21.01
N GLY A 87 6.51 21.96 -21.79
CA GLY A 87 5.08 21.64 -21.57
C GLY A 87 4.81 20.14 -21.65
N SER A 88 5.32 19.47 -22.69
CA SER A 88 5.16 18.03 -22.89
C SER A 88 5.89 17.22 -21.81
N ALA A 89 7.09 17.65 -21.38
CA ALA A 89 7.83 16.99 -20.32
C ALA A 89 7.13 17.13 -18.96
N MET A 90 6.63 18.32 -18.62
CA MET A 90 5.85 18.52 -17.39
C MET A 90 4.53 17.74 -17.41
N ALA A 91 3.81 17.74 -18.53
CA ALA A 91 2.57 16.98 -18.68
C ALA A 91 2.82 15.46 -18.55
N ALA A 92 3.82 14.93 -19.25
CA ALA A 92 4.20 13.52 -19.16
C ALA A 92 4.70 13.16 -17.75
N GLY A 93 5.55 13.98 -17.13
CA GLY A 93 6.05 13.74 -15.78
C GLY A 93 4.94 13.77 -14.73
N THR A 94 4.04 14.76 -14.81
CA THR A 94 2.87 14.85 -13.93
C THR A 94 1.96 13.63 -14.11
N LEU A 95 1.72 13.20 -15.35
CA LEU A 95 0.97 11.97 -15.61
C LEU A 95 1.62 10.75 -14.94
N GLY A 96 2.95 10.62 -15.00
CA GLY A 96 3.67 9.54 -14.31
C GLY A 96 3.45 9.55 -12.79
N VAL A 97 3.50 10.72 -12.16
CA VAL A 97 3.19 10.88 -10.73
C VAL A 97 1.71 10.55 -10.44
N LEU A 98 0.77 11.04 -11.26
CA LEU A 98 -0.65 10.76 -11.09
C LEU A 98 -0.97 9.26 -11.20
N ILE A 99 -0.32 8.55 -12.12
CA ILE A 99 -0.47 7.10 -12.24
C ILE A 99 0.10 6.39 -11.00
N HIS A 100 1.23 6.84 -10.46
CA HIS A 100 1.73 6.35 -9.17
C HIS A 100 0.67 6.53 -8.08
N LEU A 101 0.11 7.74 -7.90
CA LEU A 101 -0.91 8.01 -6.88
C LEU A 101 -2.14 7.11 -7.06
N PHE A 102 -2.58 6.93 -8.30
CA PHE A 102 -3.73 6.09 -8.61
C PHE A 102 -3.49 4.61 -8.27
N MET A 103 -2.31 4.07 -8.61
CA MET A 103 -1.90 2.71 -8.22
C MET A 103 -1.79 2.58 -6.70
N ASP A 104 -1.40 3.67 -6.03
CA ASP A 104 -1.26 3.71 -4.59
C ASP A 104 -2.59 3.80 -3.83
N TYR A 105 -3.56 4.52 -4.40
CA TYR A 105 -4.96 4.52 -3.96
C TYR A 105 -5.61 3.14 -4.08
N TRP A 106 -5.21 2.34 -5.09
CA TRP A 106 -5.84 1.04 -5.33
C TRP A 106 -5.50 -0.03 -4.28
N ASN A 107 -4.36 0.11 -3.59
CA ASN A 107 -3.87 -0.91 -2.66
C ASN A 107 -4.35 -0.69 -1.23
N ASN A 108 -4.13 -1.71 -0.39
CA ASN A 108 -4.59 -1.74 1.00
C ASN A 108 -3.77 -0.89 1.99
N TYR A 109 -2.65 -0.33 1.55
CA TYR A 109 -1.89 0.62 2.36
C TYR A 109 -2.58 1.99 2.33
N GLY A 110 -3.00 2.42 1.14
CA GLY A 110 -3.65 3.72 0.91
C GLY A 110 -2.67 4.90 0.88
N ILE A 111 -3.23 6.09 0.69
CA ILE A 111 -2.52 7.38 0.59
C ILE A 111 -3.37 8.54 1.09
N ARG A 112 -2.74 9.67 1.45
CA ARG A 112 -3.42 10.91 1.86
C ARG A 112 -3.58 11.89 0.67
N LEU A 113 -4.47 11.54 -0.26
CA LEU A 113 -4.65 12.25 -1.54
C LEU A 113 -4.97 13.75 -1.41
N LEU A 114 -5.74 14.12 -0.39
CA LEU A 114 -6.35 15.45 -0.27
C LEU A 114 -5.57 16.41 0.63
N LEU A 115 -4.35 16.08 1.02
CA LEU A 115 -3.49 17.02 1.73
C LEU A 115 -3.23 18.30 0.91
N PRO A 116 -3.10 19.47 1.55
CA PRO A 116 -3.20 19.72 2.99
C PRO A 116 -4.64 19.98 3.48
N PHE A 117 -5.66 19.80 2.63
CA PHE A 117 -7.04 20.12 2.96
C PHE A 117 -7.73 19.07 3.85
N SER A 118 -7.35 17.80 3.70
CA SER A 118 -7.81 16.69 4.55
C SER A 118 -6.67 15.71 4.85
N ASN A 119 -6.65 15.20 6.09
CA ASN A 119 -5.72 14.17 6.55
C ASN A 119 -6.26 12.73 6.37
N GLU A 120 -7.40 12.58 5.70
CA GLU A 120 -8.04 11.29 5.46
C GLU A 120 -7.16 10.36 4.61
N TRP A 121 -7.15 9.08 4.98
CA TRP A 121 -6.51 8.03 4.20
C TRP A 121 -7.50 7.44 3.20
N PHE A 122 -7.07 7.36 1.94
CA PHE A 122 -7.83 6.80 0.85
C PHE A 122 -7.21 5.47 0.41
N ALA A 123 -8.02 4.41 0.41
CA ALA A 123 -7.65 3.08 -0.07
C ALA A 123 -8.89 2.40 -0.66
N LEU A 124 -8.73 1.74 -1.81
CA LEU A 124 -9.76 0.85 -2.38
C LEU A 124 -9.62 -0.60 -1.89
N ASP A 125 -8.54 -0.92 -1.18
CA ASP A 125 -8.22 -2.25 -0.68
C ASP A 125 -8.19 -3.36 -1.77
N GLY A 126 -8.21 -3.03 -3.07
CA GLY A 126 -8.42 -4.01 -4.13
C GLY A 126 -7.19 -4.91 -4.40
N VAL A 127 -5.99 -4.37 -4.30
CA VAL A 127 -4.74 -5.07 -4.70
C VAL A 127 -3.69 -5.02 -3.60
N PHE A 128 -2.90 -6.09 -3.50
CA PHE A 128 -1.80 -6.13 -2.54
C PHE A 128 -0.66 -5.22 -3.01
N VAL A 129 0.14 -4.71 -2.08
CA VAL A 129 1.25 -3.79 -2.40
C VAL A 129 2.22 -4.40 -3.41
N VAL A 130 2.45 -5.73 -3.34
CA VAL A 130 3.25 -6.53 -4.28
C VAL A 130 2.36 -7.58 -4.94
N ASP A 131 1.62 -7.22 -5.99
CA ASP A 131 0.72 -8.13 -6.70
C ASP A 131 1.50 -8.98 -7.72
N ALA A 132 1.52 -10.30 -7.50
CA ALA A 132 2.32 -11.22 -8.31
C ALA A 132 1.88 -11.27 -9.79
N TRP A 133 0.59 -11.07 -10.08
CA TRP A 133 0.05 -11.14 -11.43
C TRP A 133 0.36 -9.88 -12.22
N ILE A 134 0.23 -8.71 -11.58
CA ILE A 134 0.65 -7.44 -12.18
C ILE A 134 2.13 -7.48 -12.53
N LEU A 135 2.98 -7.92 -11.59
CA LEU A 135 4.42 -8.05 -11.81
C LEU A 135 4.75 -9.03 -12.94
N ALA A 136 4.09 -10.19 -12.98
CA ALA A 136 4.31 -11.19 -14.03
C ALA A 136 3.99 -10.64 -15.43
N VAL A 137 2.85 -9.94 -15.59
CA VAL A 137 2.44 -9.38 -16.88
C VAL A 137 3.34 -8.21 -17.29
N LEU A 138 3.69 -7.31 -16.36
CA LEU A 138 4.61 -6.21 -16.63
C LEU A 138 6.02 -6.71 -16.99
N GLY A 139 6.51 -7.73 -16.29
CA GLY A 139 7.80 -8.39 -16.58
C GLY A 139 7.79 -9.08 -17.94
N LEU A 140 6.72 -9.79 -18.29
CA LEU A 140 6.54 -10.40 -19.61
C LEU A 140 6.53 -9.33 -20.71
N ALA A 141 5.77 -8.25 -20.53
CA ALA A 141 5.72 -7.15 -21.49
C ALA A 141 7.06 -6.41 -21.65
N LEU A 142 7.86 -6.35 -20.58
CA LEU A 142 9.23 -5.83 -20.64
C LEU A 142 10.11 -6.71 -21.52
N ALA A 143 10.08 -8.04 -21.31
CA ALA A 143 10.95 -9.04 -21.94
C ALA A 143 10.50 -9.44 -23.37
N ALA A 144 9.22 -9.31 -23.70
CA ALA A 144 8.64 -9.81 -24.95
C ALA A 144 9.34 -9.33 -26.23
N PRO A 145 9.79 -8.06 -26.38
CA PRO A 145 10.51 -7.64 -27.56
C PRO A 145 11.85 -8.36 -27.74
N TRP A 146 12.54 -8.72 -26.65
CA TRP A 146 13.77 -9.51 -26.70
C TRP A 146 13.49 -10.98 -27.03
N LEU A 147 12.49 -11.58 -26.38
CA LEU A 147 12.06 -12.95 -26.67
C LEU A 147 11.63 -13.13 -28.14
N SER A 148 10.90 -12.17 -28.70
CA SER A 148 10.48 -12.21 -30.11
C SER A 148 11.65 -12.16 -31.10
N ARG A 149 12.80 -11.59 -30.70
CA ARG A 149 14.01 -11.56 -31.54
C ARG A 149 14.71 -12.91 -31.60
N LEU A 150 14.71 -13.65 -30.49
CA LEU A 150 15.29 -15.00 -30.43
C LEU A 150 14.52 -15.98 -31.32
N VAL A 151 13.19 -15.89 -31.34
CA VAL A 151 12.34 -16.74 -32.19
C VAL A 151 12.32 -16.24 -33.64
N GLY A 152 12.30 -14.92 -33.84
CA GLY A 152 12.26 -14.31 -35.17
C GLY A 152 13.55 -14.46 -35.98
N SER A 153 14.70 -14.72 -35.33
CA SER A 153 15.94 -15.07 -36.05
C SER A 153 15.87 -16.42 -36.77
N GLU A 154 14.97 -17.32 -36.39
CA GLU A 154 14.79 -18.61 -37.07
C GLU A 154 13.83 -18.54 -38.28
N ILE A 155 12.93 -17.55 -38.32
CA ILE A 155 11.80 -17.51 -39.28
C ILE A 155 11.98 -16.38 -40.34
N GLY A 156 13.09 -15.63 -40.31
CA GLY A 156 13.49 -14.74 -41.41
C GLY A 156 12.70 -13.43 -41.58
N SER A 157 11.64 -13.17 -40.80
CA SER A 157 10.91 -11.88 -40.84
C SER A 157 11.30 -10.94 -39.69
N GLN A 158 12.35 -10.15 -39.88
CA GLN A 158 12.82 -9.17 -38.89
C GLN A 158 12.00 -7.86 -38.92
N LYS A 159 10.73 -7.87 -38.51
CA LYS A 159 10.07 -6.62 -38.11
C LYS A 159 10.55 -6.25 -36.70
N LYS A 160 11.26 -5.12 -36.56
CA LYS A 160 11.64 -4.57 -35.24
C LYS A 160 10.38 -4.26 -34.43
N SER A 161 9.97 -5.19 -33.56
CA SER A 161 8.93 -4.92 -32.58
C SER A 161 9.43 -3.87 -31.60
N THR A 162 8.76 -2.72 -31.57
CA THR A 162 9.01 -1.63 -30.62
C THR A 162 8.55 -1.98 -29.20
N GLY A 163 7.84 -3.11 -29.04
CA GLY A 163 7.19 -3.51 -27.78
C GLY A 163 5.93 -2.71 -27.45
N GLN A 164 5.48 -1.82 -28.34
CA GLN A 164 4.32 -0.97 -28.09
C GLN A 164 3.03 -1.77 -27.85
N GLY A 165 2.78 -2.82 -28.64
CA GLY A 165 1.60 -3.68 -28.45
C GLY A 165 1.59 -4.39 -27.09
N TRP A 166 2.74 -4.91 -26.66
CA TRP A 166 2.91 -5.52 -25.33
C TRP A 166 2.74 -4.51 -24.19
N ALA A 167 3.23 -3.28 -24.38
CA ALA A 167 3.04 -2.21 -23.40
C ALA A 167 1.56 -1.83 -23.25
N ILE A 168 0.83 -1.66 -24.36
CA ILE A 168 -0.60 -1.38 -24.35
C ILE A 168 -1.36 -2.54 -23.70
N PHE A 169 -1.05 -3.78 -24.06
CA PHE A 169 -1.64 -4.97 -23.45
C PHE A 169 -1.44 -4.97 -21.93
N ALA A 170 -0.23 -4.73 -21.44
CA ALA A 170 0.06 -4.73 -20.00
C ALA A 170 -0.68 -3.61 -19.25
N LEU A 171 -0.80 -2.42 -19.84
CA LEU A 171 -1.56 -1.31 -19.25
C LEU A 171 -3.07 -1.60 -19.23
N LEU A 172 -3.62 -2.20 -20.29
CA LEU A 172 -5.01 -2.64 -20.31
C LEU A 172 -5.27 -3.77 -19.31
N PHE A 173 -4.35 -4.73 -19.21
CA PHE A 173 -4.40 -5.77 -18.19
C PHE A 173 -4.41 -5.16 -16.80
N LEU A 174 -3.49 -4.22 -16.49
CA LEU A 174 -3.45 -3.53 -15.21
C LEU A 174 -4.81 -2.92 -14.86
N MET A 175 -5.42 -2.17 -15.80
CA MET A 175 -6.72 -1.54 -15.61
C MET A 175 -7.86 -2.55 -15.38
N VAL A 176 -7.92 -3.62 -16.19
CA VAL A 176 -8.96 -4.65 -16.07
C VAL A 176 -8.78 -5.47 -14.80
N TRP A 177 -7.54 -5.81 -14.45
CA TRP A 177 -7.18 -6.56 -13.25
C TRP A 177 -7.58 -5.79 -11.99
N THR A 178 -7.14 -4.53 -11.88
CA THR A 178 -7.44 -3.70 -10.72
C THR A 178 -8.96 -3.48 -10.60
N GLY A 179 -9.66 -3.22 -11.71
CA GLY A 179 -11.13 -3.11 -11.77
C GLY A 179 -11.83 -4.38 -11.28
N GLY A 180 -11.47 -5.55 -11.80
CA GLY A 180 -12.03 -6.83 -11.36
C GLY A 180 -11.75 -7.13 -9.89
N ARG A 181 -10.58 -6.74 -9.38
CA ARG A 181 -10.22 -6.88 -7.98
C ARG A 181 -11.10 -6.04 -7.05
N VAL A 182 -11.54 -4.85 -7.45
CA VAL A 182 -12.52 -4.05 -6.68
C VAL A 182 -13.88 -4.74 -6.62
N VAL A 183 -14.34 -5.35 -7.71
CA VAL A 183 -15.59 -6.13 -7.71
C VAL A 183 -15.49 -7.32 -6.75
N LEU A 184 -14.36 -8.03 -6.76
CA LEU A 184 -14.12 -9.14 -5.83
C LEU A 184 -14.02 -8.65 -4.38
N HIS A 185 -13.39 -7.49 -4.13
CA HIS A 185 -13.34 -6.87 -2.80
C HIS A 185 -14.75 -6.61 -2.28
N GLN A 186 -15.61 -6.00 -3.10
CA GLN A 186 -17.00 -5.71 -2.74
C GLN A 186 -17.77 -6.97 -2.34
N ARG A 187 -17.59 -8.09 -3.08
CA ARG A 187 -18.19 -9.39 -2.72
C ARG A 187 -17.66 -9.93 -1.38
N ALA A 188 -16.38 -9.73 -1.07
CA ALA A 188 -15.81 -10.14 0.21
C ALA A 188 -16.41 -9.33 1.37
N ILE A 189 -16.58 -8.01 1.19
CA ILE A 189 -17.25 -7.13 2.16
C ILE A 189 -18.70 -7.54 2.38
N GLU A 190 -19.44 -7.84 1.32
CA GLU A 190 -20.83 -8.31 1.38
C GLU A 190 -20.92 -9.66 2.11
N THR A 191 -20.01 -10.58 1.82
CA THR A 191 -19.94 -11.90 2.47
C THR A 191 -19.74 -11.78 3.97
N LEU A 192 -18.89 -10.84 4.43
CA LEU A 192 -18.66 -10.58 5.85
C LEU A 192 -19.85 -9.87 6.50
N SER A 193 -20.40 -8.86 5.83
CA SER A 193 -21.48 -8.01 6.36
C SER A 193 -22.80 -8.77 6.55
N ALA A 194 -23.04 -9.79 5.72
CA ALA A 194 -24.28 -10.57 5.74
C ALA A 194 -24.34 -11.67 6.82
N ARG A 195 -23.35 -11.72 7.73
CA ARG A 195 -23.20 -12.81 8.71
C ARG A 195 -23.15 -12.28 10.13
N ARG A 196 -23.64 -13.10 11.06
CA ARG A 196 -23.44 -12.90 12.49
C ARG A 196 -22.21 -13.68 12.94
N PHE A 197 -21.47 -13.11 13.87
CA PHE A 197 -20.24 -13.70 14.41
C PHE A 197 -20.45 -13.95 15.90
N ALA A 198 -20.50 -15.22 16.32
CA ALA A 198 -20.85 -15.61 17.68
C ALA A 198 -22.12 -14.89 18.20
N GLY A 199 -23.15 -14.80 17.35
CA GLY A 199 -24.42 -14.13 17.65
C GLY A 199 -24.39 -12.59 17.63
N GLN A 200 -23.23 -11.94 17.41
CA GLN A 200 -23.13 -10.48 17.30
C GLN A 200 -23.14 -10.01 15.86
N GLU A 201 -23.77 -8.86 15.62
CA GLU A 201 -23.74 -8.17 14.32
C GLU A 201 -22.38 -7.47 14.12
N PRO A 202 -21.88 -7.41 12.87
CA PRO A 202 -20.65 -6.70 12.55
C PRO A 202 -20.87 -5.18 12.64
N LEU A 203 -20.09 -4.49 13.47
CA LEU A 203 -20.07 -3.01 13.58
C LEU A 203 -19.18 -2.37 12.50
N ARG A 204 -18.12 -3.06 12.10
CA ARG A 204 -17.20 -2.64 11.04
C ARG A 204 -16.62 -3.87 10.38
N VAL A 205 -16.56 -3.85 9.05
CA VAL A 205 -15.93 -4.90 8.25
C VAL A 205 -14.83 -4.31 7.36
N ALA A 206 -13.86 -5.13 7.02
CA ALA A 206 -12.87 -4.85 5.97
C ALA A 206 -12.36 -6.15 5.37
N ALA A 207 -11.77 -6.09 4.18
CA ALA A 207 -11.16 -7.24 3.53
C ALA A 207 -9.90 -6.81 2.80
N TRP A 208 -8.76 -7.44 3.11
CA TRP A 208 -7.48 -7.09 2.49
C TRP A 208 -6.99 -8.15 1.52
N PRO A 209 -6.37 -7.72 0.43
CA PRO A 209 -5.96 -8.58 -0.66
C PRO A 209 -4.75 -9.43 -0.26
N THR A 210 -4.65 -10.65 -0.80
CA THR A 210 -3.45 -11.50 -0.67
C THR A 210 -2.58 -11.40 -1.93
N PRO A 211 -1.25 -11.63 -1.85
CA PRO A 211 -0.34 -11.40 -2.99
C PRO A 211 -0.54 -12.35 -4.18
N PHE A 212 -1.10 -13.55 -3.97
CA PHE A 212 -1.11 -14.62 -4.98
C PHE A 212 -2.51 -15.02 -5.45
N ASN A 213 -3.47 -15.20 -4.53
CA ASN A 213 -4.79 -15.71 -4.88
C ASN A 213 -5.81 -14.56 -4.98
N PRO A 214 -6.31 -14.23 -6.20
CA PRO A 214 -7.23 -13.12 -6.40
C PRO A 214 -8.65 -13.39 -5.88
N PHE A 215 -8.96 -14.57 -5.34
CA PHE A 215 -10.26 -14.85 -4.70
C PHE A 215 -10.17 -14.89 -3.18
N ARG A 216 -8.95 -14.81 -2.62
CA ARG A 216 -8.69 -14.93 -1.19
C ARG A 216 -8.38 -13.58 -0.57
N TRP A 217 -9.02 -13.30 0.56
CA TRP A 217 -8.93 -12.05 1.30
C TRP A 217 -8.74 -12.32 2.80
N THR A 218 -7.97 -11.46 3.46
CA THR A 218 -7.95 -11.39 4.92
C THR A 218 -9.11 -10.51 5.37
N GLY A 219 -10.18 -11.14 5.82
CA GLY A 219 -11.36 -10.46 6.36
C GLY A 219 -11.13 -9.98 7.79
N TYR A 220 -11.70 -8.82 8.11
CA TYR A 220 -11.73 -8.23 9.43
C TYR A 220 -13.18 -7.92 9.80
N VAL A 221 -13.55 -8.26 11.02
CA VAL A 221 -14.84 -7.91 11.62
C VAL A 221 -14.61 -7.35 13.02
N SER A 222 -15.22 -6.21 13.31
CA SER A 222 -15.33 -5.65 14.66
C SER A 222 -16.76 -5.84 15.15
N THR A 223 -16.95 -6.42 16.32
CA THR A 223 -18.24 -6.52 17.02
C THR A 223 -18.22 -5.64 18.28
N GLU A 224 -19.23 -5.71 19.13
CA GLU A 224 -19.22 -4.98 20.41
C GLU A 224 -18.09 -5.44 21.33
N THR A 225 -17.83 -6.76 21.35
CA THR A 225 -16.95 -7.37 22.37
C THR A 225 -15.60 -7.88 21.83
N PHE A 226 -15.47 -8.09 20.51
CA PHE A 226 -14.24 -8.63 19.93
C PHE A 226 -13.96 -8.08 18.53
N TRP A 227 -12.75 -8.35 18.06
CA TRP A 227 -12.37 -8.31 16.66
C TRP A 227 -12.13 -9.74 16.17
N ARG A 228 -12.44 -10.02 14.91
CA ARG A 228 -12.21 -11.32 14.29
C ARG A 228 -11.49 -11.16 12.96
N LEU A 229 -10.41 -11.89 12.79
CA LEU A 229 -9.70 -12.03 11.52
C LEU A 229 -10.04 -13.36 10.87
N GLN A 230 -10.41 -13.32 9.60
CA GLN A 230 -10.94 -14.46 8.86
C GLN A 230 -10.28 -14.61 7.51
N ASP A 231 -10.23 -15.85 7.05
CA ASP A 231 -9.92 -16.12 5.66
C ASP A 231 -11.22 -16.12 4.84
N VAL A 232 -11.31 -15.24 3.85
CA VAL A 232 -12.46 -15.14 2.97
C VAL A 232 -12.04 -15.59 1.58
N ASN A 233 -12.42 -16.81 1.22
CA ASN A 233 -12.21 -17.35 -0.12
C ASN A 233 -13.54 -17.35 -0.89
N LEU A 234 -13.66 -16.47 -1.88
CA LEU A 234 -14.88 -16.30 -2.67
C LEU A 234 -15.23 -17.51 -3.56
N GLY A 235 -14.31 -18.46 -3.72
CA GLY A 235 -14.56 -19.72 -4.41
C GLY A 235 -15.08 -20.84 -3.51
N GLN A 236 -15.27 -20.59 -2.21
CA GLN A 236 -15.67 -21.58 -1.21
C GLN A 236 -16.86 -21.06 -0.38
N THR A 237 -17.55 -21.97 0.30
CA THR A 237 -18.55 -21.58 1.30
C THR A 237 -17.86 -20.89 2.47
N PHE A 238 -18.35 -19.70 2.82
CA PHE A 238 -17.81 -18.94 3.94
C PHE A 238 -18.29 -19.50 5.28
N ASP A 239 -17.34 -19.83 6.17
CA ASP A 239 -17.59 -20.22 7.56
C ASP A 239 -17.31 -19.04 8.51
N PRO A 240 -18.33 -18.45 9.15
CA PRO A 240 -18.16 -17.31 10.05
C PRO A 240 -17.46 -17.65 11.37
N ASP A 241 -17.30 -18.93 11.71
CA ASP A 241 -16.73 -19.37 12.99
C ASP A 241 -15.28 -19.85 12.90
N ALA A 242 -14.74 -20.03 11.69
CA ALA A 242 -13.35 -20.44 11.45
C ALA A 242 -12.29 -19.34 11.75
N GLY A 243 -12.70 -18.14 12.17
CA GLY A 243 -11.84 -16.99 12.38
C GLY A 243 -11.08 -16.95 13.71
N ARG A 244 -9.95 -16.22 13.73
CA ARG A 244 -9.23 -15.90 14.97
C ARG A 244 -9.91 -14.72 15.67
N THR A 245 -10.32 -14.93 16.92
CA THR A 245 -11.03 -13.93 17.73
C THR A 245 -10.09 -13.25 18.74
N TYR A 246 -10.16 -11.93 18.83
CA TYR A 246 -9.40 -11.10 19.76
C TYR A 246 -10.38 -10.25 20.57
N TYR A 247 -10.50 -10.53 21.87
CA TYR A 247 -11.42 -9.79 22.74
C TYR A 247 -10.94 -8.37 22.99
N LYS A 248 -11.89 -7.44 23.02
CA LYS A 248 -11.59 -6.04 23.31
C LYS A 248 -11.18 -5.90 24.78
N PRO A 249 -10.13 -5.12 25.08
CA PRO A 249 -9.70 -4.89 26.45
C PRO A 249 -10.78 -4.16 27.24
N THR A 250 -11.03 -4.59 28.48
CA THR A 250 -12.05 -4.02 29.36
C THR A 250 -11.52 -2.89 30.25
N ASP A 251 -10.21 -2.82 30.48
CA ASP A 251 -9.56 -1.74 31.24
C ASP A 251 -9.36 -0.49 30.38
N ALA A 252 -10.38 0.37 30.35
CA ALA A 252 -10.35 1.61 29.59
C ALA A 252 -9.27 2.59 30.11
N THR A 253 -8.93 2.55 31.40
CA THR A 253 -7.97 3.46 32.01
C THR A 253 -6.58 3.23 31.45
N ARG A 254 -6.08 1.99 31.49
CA ARG A 254 -4.74 1.65 30.99
C ARG A 254 -4.63 1.79 29.48
N ILE A 255 -5.68 1.43 28.74
CA ILE A 255 -5.73 1.63 27.28
C ILE A 255 -5.66 3.11 26.91
N ASN A 256 -6.41 3.97 27.61
CA ASN A 256 -6.38 5.41 27.34
C ASN A 256 -5.05 6.05 27.73
N ALA A 257 -4.43 5.60 28.84
CA ALA A 257 -3.08 6.03 29.21
C ALA A 257 -2.06 5.65 28.14
N ALA A 258 -2.08 4.40 27.64
CA ALA A 258 -1.21 3.95 26.57
C ALA A 258 -1.37 4.76 25.29
N LYS A 259 -2.62 5.00 24.86
CA LYS A 259 -2.93 5.75 23.64
C LYS A 259 -2.44 7.19 23.67
N ARG A 260 -2.21 7.79 24.85
CA ARG A 260 -1.73 9.18 24.98
C ARG A 260 -0.22 9.32 24.79
N THR A 261 0.53 8.22 24.74
CA THR A 261 1.98 8.26 24.50
C THR A 261 2.29 8.78 23.08
N PRO A 262 3.42 9.48 22.87
CA PRO A 262 3.81 9.99 21.56
C PRO A 262 3.86 8.91 20.46
N GLU A 263 4.41 7.73 20.78
CA GLU A 263 4.53 6.60 19.86
C GLU A 263 3.15 6.04 19.50
N ALA A 264 2.23 5.93 20.47
CA ALA A 264 0.87 5.48 20.19
C ALA A 264 0.08 6.50 19.37
N GLN A 265 0.30 7.79 19.59
CA GLN A 265 -0.31 8.85 18.78
C GLN A 265 0.21 8.83 17.34
N GLY A 266 1.52 8.64 17.13
CA GLY A 266 2.08 8.42 15.80
C GLY A 266 1.51 7.19 15.11
N PHE A 267 1.44 6.07 15.82
CA PHE A 267 0.78 4.86 15.33
C PHE A 267 -0.70 5.10 14.96
N LEU A 268 -1.46 5.82 15.79
CA LEU A 268 -2.89 6.09 15.55
C LEU A 268 -3.16 7.06 14.39
N ARG A 269 -2.24 7.98 14.06
CA ARG A 269 -2.34 8.83 12.87
C ARG A 269 -2.19 8.04 11.56
N PHE A 270 -1.49 6.92 11.63
CA PHE A 270 -1.31 5.99 10.52
C PHE A 270 -2.40 4.91 10.48
N SER A 271 -2.71 4.33 11.64
CA SER A 271 -3.46 3.09 11.74
C SER A 271 -4.93 3.28 11.41
N GLN A 272 -5.42 2.55 10.41
CA GLN A 272 -6.83 2.61 10.00
C GLN A 272 -7.69 1.53 10.68
N TYR A 273 -7.05 0.41 11.07
CA TYR A 273 -7.68 -0.74 11.73
C TYR A 273 -6.86 -1.20 12.95
N PRO A 274 -6.74 -0.37 14.00
CA PRO A 274 -5.99 -0.75 15.18
C PRO A 274 -6.76 -1.78 16.01
N VAL A 275 -6.10 -2.89 16.34
CA VAL A 275 -6.52 -3.85 17.37
C VAL A 275 -5.62 -3.68 18.58
N TRP A 276 -6.22 -3.63 19.76
CA TRP A 276 -5.52 -3.42 21.02
C TRP A 276 -5.63 -4.65 21.91
N ARG A 277 -4.53 -5.07 22.52
CA ARG A 277 -4.50 -6.14 23.52
C ARG A 277 -3.71 -5.72 24.75
N MET A 278 -3.99 -6.40 25.85
CA MET A 278 -3.29 -6.23 27.12
C MET A 278 -2.65 -7.55 27.51
N ILE A 279 -1.35 -7.52 27.79
CA ILE A 279 -0.56 -8.68 28.16
C ILE A 279 0.12 -8.38 29.50
N PRO A 280 -0.09 -9.17 30.55
CA PRO A 280 0.65 -9.01 31.80
C PRO A 280 2.16 -9.08 31.54
N VAL A 281 2.93 -8.22 32.21
CA VAL A 281 4.40 -8.27 32.17
C VAL A 281 4.96 -8.62 33.55
N THR A 282 6.15 -9.20 33.57
CA THR A 282 6.85 -9.54 34.82
C THR A 282 7.51 -8.31 35.46
N GLU A 283 7.91 -7.33 34.65
CA GLU A 283 8.56 -6.10 35.12
C GLU A 283 7.93 -4.86 34.45
N PRO A 284 7.45 -3.87 35.24
CA PRO A 284 7.37 -3.87 36.70
C PRO A 284 6.31 -4.86 37.24
N GLU A 285 6.39 -5.20 38.52
CA GLU A 285 5.39 -6.05 39.18
C GLU A 285 3.97 -5.44 39.07
N GLY A 286 2.98 -6.27 38.74
CA GLY A 286 1.60 -5.83 38.46
C GLY A 286 1.44 -5.01 37.18
N GLY A 287 2.51 -4.90 36.38
CA GLY A 287 2.53 -4.16 35.14
C GLY A 287 1.79 -4.86 34.00
N VAL A 288 1.43 -4.09 32.99
CA VAL A 288 0.81 -4.59 31.75
C VAL A 288 1.44 -3.94 30.53
N ALA A 289 1.65 -4.73 29.48
CA ALA A 289 1.93 -4.24 28.15
C ALA A 289 0.61 -4.05 27.39
N VAL A 290 0.31 -2.81 27.02
CA VAL A 290 -0.72 -2.46 26.06
C VAL A 290 -0.09 -2.47 24.67
N GLU A 291 -0.54 -3.37 23.81
CA GLU A 291 -0.05 -3.50 22.44
C GLU A 291 -1.15 -3.11 21.44
N GLY A 292 -0.80 -2.20 20.52
CA GLY A 292 -1.62 -1.81 19.39
C GLY A 292 -1.00 -2.32 18.09
N VAL A 293 -1.81 -2.96 17.24
CA VAL A 293 -1.38 -3.49 15.94
C VAL A 293 -2.37 -3.05 14.86
N ASP A 294 -1.87 -2.57 13.72
CA ASP A 294 -2.72 -2.38 12.53
C ASP A 294 -2.84 -3.71 11.79
N VAL A 295 -4.03 -4.31 11.86
CA VAL A 295 -4.26 -5.67 11.36
C VAL A 295 -4.32 -5.78 9.84
N ARG A 296 -4.24 -4.65 9.12
CA ARG A 296 -3.98 -4.64 7.67
C ARG A 296 -2.66 -5.31 7.32
N PHE A 297 -1.72 -5.33 8.25
CA PHE A 297 -0.33 -5.74 8.02
C PHE A 297 0.13 -6.89 8.92
N GLY A 298 -0.80 -7.78 9.29
CA GLY A 298 -0.52 -8.99 10.05
C GLY A 298 -1.46 -9.18 11.23
N THR A 299 -1.46 -10.39 11.80
CA THR A 299 -2.24 -10.64 13.02
C THR A 299 -1.58 -9.94 14.22
N PRO A 300 -2.27 -9.78 15.37
CA PRO A 300 -1.65 -9.23 16.57
C PRO A 300 -0.34 -9.93 16.98
N GLU A 301 -0.15 -11.22 16.69
CA GLU A 301 1.08 -11.98 16.99
C GLU A 301 2.23 -11.66 16.02
N GLU A 302 1.92 -11.40 14.75
CA GLU A 302 2.88 -11.31 13.64
C GLU A 302 2.86 -9.93 12.96
N GLY A 303 2.22 -8.95 13.59
CA GLY A 303 1.96 -7.63 13.02
C GLY A 303 3.24 -6.91 12.62
N ARG A 304 3.20 -6.20 11.49
CA ARG A 304 4.34 -5.41 11.00
C ARG A 304 4.38 -3.98 11.53
N PHE A 305 3.27 -3.46 12.04
CA PHE A 305 3.17 -2.10 12.57
C PHE A 305 2.62 -2.20 13.97
N GLN A 306 3.51 -2.13 14.96
CA GLN A 306 3.15 -2.35 16.35
C GLN A 306 3.63 -1.22 17.24
N VAL A 307 2.78 -0.81 18.17
CA VAL A 307 3.14 0.00 19.32
C VAL A 307 2.97 -0.83 20.59
N ARG A 308 3.93 -0.74 21.50
CA ARG A 308 3.88 -1.38 22.82
C ARG A 308 4.16 -0.34 23.89
N VAL A 309 3.25 -0.23 24.84
CA VAL A 309 3.36 0.65 26.00
C VAL A 309 3.28 -0.20 27.25
N VAL A 310 4.31 -0.17 28.09
CA VAL A 310 4.32 -0.84 29.38
C VAL A 310 3.86 0.14 30.44
N LEU A 311 2.83 -0.24 31.20
CA LEU A 311 2.33 0.51 32.34
C LEU A 311 2.58 -0.26 33.63
N ASP A 312 2.82 0.45 34.71
CA ASP A 312 2.90 -0.13 36.06
C ASP A 312 1.52 -0.43 36.65
N GLN A 313 1.50 -0.95 37.87
CA GLN A 313 0.26 -1.23 38.61
C GLN A 313 -0.64 0.00 38.78
N ASN A 314 -0.05 1.21 38.85
CA ASN A 314 -0.73 2.49 39.01
C ASN A 314 -1.15 3.12 37.67
N SER A 315 -1.05 2.37 36.57
CA SER A 315 -1.33 2.85 35.21
C SER A 315 -0.42 3.99 34.75
N GLN A 316 0.76 4.12 35.35
CA GLN A 316 1.80 5.05 34.89
C GLN A 316 2.63 4.41 33.78
N VAL A 317 2.95 5.20 32.76
CA VAL A 317 3.75 4.72 31.62
C VAL A 317 5.20 4.54 32.05
N VAL A 318 5.70 3.32 31.93
CA VAL A 318 7.10 2.95 32.21
C VAL A 318 7.94 3.00 30.95
N SER A 319 7.40 2.49 29.83
CA SER A 319 8.05 2.57 28.53
C SER A 319 7.03 2.61 27.41
N SER A 320 7.42 3.21 26.29
CA SER A 320 6.62 3.30 25.08
C SER A 320 7.54 3.14 23.88
N LYS A 321 7.17 2.27 22.94
CA LYS A 321 7.96 2.01 21.74
C LYS A 321 7.07 1.67 20.56
N PHE A 322 7.44 2.18 19.39
CA PHE A 322 6.92 1.73 18.10
C PHE A 322 7.98 0.89 17.38
N THR A 323 7.55 -0.09 16.59
CA THR A 323 8.45 -0.90 15.77
C THR A 323 7.81 -1.34 14.45
N TYR A 324 8.65 -1.46 13.43
CA TYR A 324 8.35 -2.19 12.21
C TYR A 324 8.71 -3.67 12.43
N GLY A 325 7.70 -4.53 12.51
CA GLY A 325 7.83 -5.94 12.87
C GLY A 325 7.25 -6.25 14.25
N THR A 326 7.65 -7.38 14.81
CA THR A 326 7.16 -7.87 16.10
C THR A 326 8.12 -7.49 17.22
N PHE A 327 7.57 -7.14 18.40
CA PHE A 327 8.39 -7.09 19.61
C PHE A 327 8.90 -8.49 19.93
N LYS A 328 10.19 -8.62 20.23
CA LYS A 328 10.71 -9.85 20.86
C LYS A 328 9.99 -10.01 22.19
N ARG A 329 9.40 -11.19 22.39
CA ARG A 329 8.66 -11.52 23.60
C ARG A 329 9.60 -11.71 24.78
#